data_AF-A0A2M7ALY8-F1
#
_entry.id   AF-A0A2M7ALY8-F1
#
_cell.length_a   1.000
_cell.length_b   1.000
_cell.length_c   1.000
_cell.angle_alpha   90.00
_cell.angle_beta   90.00
_cell.angle_gamma   90.00
#
_symmetry.space_group_name_H-M   'P 1'
#
loop_
_entity.id
_entity.type
_entity.pdbx_description
1 polymer ?
#
loop_
_entity_poly.entity_id
_entity_poly.type
_entity_poly.pdbx_seq_one_letter_code
_entity_poly.pdbx_strand_id
1 'polypeptide(L)' 'MHTITIKSNKPIVAIPIDEYESMKETIELLSTNPSLLEELQKERVEIEKGNFISFDDFKKKYKVR' A
#
# COMPACT_ATOMS: atom_id res chain seq x y z
N MET A 1 -0.07 16.12 4.56
CA MET A 1 -1.28 15.78 5.32
C MET A 1 -1.85 17.04 5.98
N HIS A 2 -2.80 17.70 5.31
CA HIS A 2 -3.51 18.85 5.90
C HIS A 2 -4.83 18.34 6.45
N THR A 3 -5.02 18.47 7.77
CA THR A 3 -6.24 18.02 8.44
C THR A 3 -6.87 19.20 9.18
N ILE A 4 -8.18 19.18 9.33
CA ILE A 4 -8.92 20.18 10.12
C ILE A 4 -9.52 19.46 11.32
N THR A 5 -9.08 19.86 12.52
CA THR A 5 -9.66 19.36 13.77
C THR A 5 -10.80 20.27 14.20
N ILE A 6 -12.02 19.74 14.22
CA ILE A 6 -13.22 20.44 14.68
C ILE A 6 -13.37 20.16 16.17
N LYS A 7 -13.10 21.18 17.00
CA LYS A 7 -13.29 21.10 18.46
C LYS A 7 -14.78 21.11 18.79
N SER A 8 -15.27 20.05 19.43
CA SER A 8 -16.62 19.97 19.98
C SER A 8 -16.64 19.01 21.18
N ASN A 9 -17.80 18.75 21.77
CA ASN A 9 -17.96 17.70 22.77
C ASN A 9 -17.70 16.28 22.21
N LYS A 10 -17.63 16.13 20.87
CA LYS A 10 -17.17 14.95 20.13
C LYS A 10 -16.20 15.42 19.03
N PRO A 11 -14.89 15.49 19.30
CA PRO A 11 -13.91 15.98 18.33
C PRO A 11 -13.96 15.18 17.02
N ILE A 12 -13.91 15.88 15.89
CA ILE A 12 -13.89 15.29 14.55
C ILE A 12 -12.65 15.78 13.81
N VAL A 13 -12.06 14.90 13.01
CA VAL A 13 -10.95 15.24 12.10
C VAL A 13 -11.47 15.12 10.67
N ALA A 14 -11.45 16.23 9.93
CA ALA A 14 -11.69 16.22 8.50
C ALA A 14 -10.36 15.99 7.79
N ILE A 15 -10.32 14.97 6.92
CA ILE A 15 -9.19 14.59 6.09
C ILE A 15 -9.62 14.56 4.61
N PRO A 16 -8.69 14.76 3.66
CA PRO A 16 -8.98 14.52 2.25
C PRO A 16 -9.48 13.10 2.02
N ILE A 17 -10.41 12.92 1.08
CA ILE A 17 -10.99 11.61 0.78
C ILE A 17 -9.92 10.61 0.32
N ASP A 18 -8.95 11.06 -0.48
CA ASP A 18 -7.87 10.21 -0.96
C ASP A 18 -7.00 9.68 0.19
N GLU A 19 -6.80 10.48 1.24
CA GLU A 19 -6.06 10.08 2.43
C GLU A 19 -6.87 9.03 3.22
N TYR A 20 -8.18 9.24 3.38
CA TYR A 20 -9.06 8.28 4.04
C TYR A 20 -9.04 6.91 3.35
N GLU A 21 -9.21 6.89 2.03
CA GLU A 21 -9.20 5.65 1.26
C GLU A 21 -7.83 4.97 1.29
N SER A 22 -6.73 5.75 1.19
CA SER A 22 -5.37 5.21 1.30
C SER A 22 -5.12 4.56 2.66
N MET A 23 -5.55 5.19 3.75
CA MET A 23 -5.45 4.64 5.11
C MET A 23 -6.31 3.37 5.25
N LYS A 24 -7.53 3.39 4.73
CA LYS A 24 -8.46 2.27 4.78
C LYS A 24 -7.91 1.06 4.02
N GLU A 25 -7.44 1.24 2.79
CA GLU A 25 -6.81 0.17 2.00
C GLU A 25 -5.60 -0.41 2.74
N THR A 26 -4.76 0.45 3.32
CA THR A 26 -3.59 0.01 4.11
C THR A 26 -4.02 -0.88 5.28
N ILE A 27 -5.05 -0.48 6.03
CA ILE A 27 -5.58 -1.27 7.15
C ILE A 27 -6.14 -2.61 6.66
N GLU A 28 -6.89 -2.61 5.56
CA GLU A 28 -7.47 -3.82 4.97
C GLU A 28 -6.39 -4.82 4.54
N LEU A 29 -5.33 -4.34 3.87
CA LEU A 29 -4.19 -5.16 3.46
C LEU A 29 -3.47 -5.79 4.66
N LEU A 30 -3.15 -4.97 5.67
CA LEU A 30 -2.47 -5.44 6.89
C LEU A 30 -3.34 -6.39 7.73
N SER A 31 -4.66 -6.21 7.72
CA SER A 31 -5.58 -7.09 8.45
C SER A 31 -5.77 -8.44 7.77
N THR A 32 -5.71 -8.46 6.43
CA THR A 32 -5.96 -9.67 5.63
C THR A 32 -4.71 -10.54 5.52
N ASN A 33 -3.52 -9.94 5.48
CA ASN A 33 -2.26 -10.68 5.40
C ASN A 33 -1.24 -10.20 6.46
N PRO A 34 -1.16 -10.88 7.63
CA PRO A 34 -0.23 -10.52 8.68
C PRO A 34 1.25 -10.63 8.30
N SER A 35 1.62 -11.48 7.32
CA SER A 35 3.00 -11.62 6.83
C SER A 35 3.37 -10.62 5.75
N LEU A 36 2.43 -9.79 5.29
CA LEU A 36 2.63 -8.85 4.19
C LEU A 36 3.81 -7.89 4.44
N LEU A 37 3.99 -7.42 5.68
CA LEU A 37 5.11 -6.54 6.02
C LEU A 37 6.46 -7.23 5.84
N GLU A 38 6.58 -8.50 6.23
CA GLU A 38 7.81 -9.27 6.04
C GLU A 38 8.06 -9.58 4.56
N GLU A 39 7.00 -9.88 3.82
CA GLU A 39 7.04 -10.09 2.37
C GLU A 39 7.54 -8.83 1.65
N LEU A 40 6.95 -7.66 1.93
CA LEU A 40 7.37 -6.38 1.35
C LEU A 40 8.84 -6.06 1.64
N GLN A 41 9.31 -6.35 2.86
CA GLN A 41 10.72 -6.17 3.22
C GLN A 41 11.64 -7.12 2.45
N LYS A 42 11.28 -8.40 2.32
CA LYS A 42 12.05 -9.38 1.55
C LYS A 42 12.12 -8.99 0.08
N GLU A 43 10.99 -8.64 -0.53
CA GLU A 43 10.93 -8.23 -1.94
C GLU A 43 11.77 -6.97 -2.20
N ARG A 44 11.84 -6.03 -1.26
CA ARG A 44 12.70 -4.85 -1.40
C ARG A 44 14.18 -5.22 -1.50
N VAL A 45 14.62 -6.19 -0.71
CA VAL A 45 16.00 -6.71 -0.76
C VAL A 45 16.26 -7.45 -2.08
N GLU A 46 15.28 -8.19 -2.60
CA GLU A 46 15.40 -8.88 -3.89
C GLU A 46 15.49 -7.88 -5.05
N ILE A 47 14.72 -6.80 -5.04
CA ILE A 47 14.83 -5.70 -6.02
C ILE A 47 16.24 -5.07 -5.97
N GLU A 48 16.76 -4.78 -4.78
CA GLU A 48 18.11 -4.22 -4.61
C GLU A 48 19.21 -5.15 -5.15
N LYS A 49 19.02 -6.47 -5.09
CA LYS A 49 19.92 -7.47 -5.68
C LYS A 49 19.77 -7.60 -7.20
N GLY A 50 18.81 -6.90 -7.81
CA GLY A 50 18.47 -7.02 -9.23
C GLY A 50 17.59 -8.22 -9.55
N ASN A 51 17.02 -8.89 -8.55
CA ASN A 51 16.08 -10.00 -8.72
C ASN A 51 14.67 -9.43 -8.95
N PHE A 52 14.43 -8.94 -10.17
CA PHE A 52 13.12 -8.51 -10.63
C PHE A 52 12.87 -9.04 -12.04
N ILE A 53 11.60 -9.12 -12.42
CA ILE A 53 11.22 -9.40 -13.81
C ILE A 53 10.77 -8.11 -14.47
N SER A 54 11.24 -7.87 -15.70
CA SER A 54 10.72 -6.76 -16.48
C SER A 54 9.27 -7.03 -16.89
N PHE A 55 8.53 -5.96 -17.21
CA PHE A 55 7.16 -6.11 -17.68
C PHE A 55 7.08 -6.89 -19.00
N ASP A 56 8.06 -6.70 -19.90
CA ASP A 56 8.13 -7.44 -21.16
C ASP A 56 8.38 -8.94 -20.95
N ASP A 57 9.26 -9.29 -20.00
CA ASP A 57 9.53 -10.68 -19.64
C ASP A 57 8.35 -11.32 -18.95
N PHE A 58 7.64 -10.57 -18.10
CA PHE A 58 6.39 -11.00 -17.50
C PHE A 58 5.34 -11.34 -18.57
N LYS A 59 5.11 -10.46 -19.54
CA LYS A 59 4.16 -10.72 -20.65
C LYS A 59 4.52 -11.97 -21.45
N LYS A 60 5.80 -12.14 -21.79
CA LYS A 60 6.28 -13.33 -22.51
C LYS A 60 6.06 -14.61 -21.71
N LYS A 61 6.37 -14.59 -20.42
CA LYS A 61 6.26 -15.76 -19.52
C LYS A 61 4.81 -16.18 -19.29
N TYR A 62 3.90 -15.23 -19.10
CA TYR A 62 2.50 -15.50 -18.76
C TYR A 62 1.54 -15.41 -19.94
N LYS A 63 2.04 -15.13 -21.16
CA LYS A 63 1.26 -14.96 -22.40
C LYS A 63 0.13 -13.95 -22.26
N VAL A 64 0.37 -12.89 -21.50
CA VAL A 64 -0.57 -11.78 -21.29
C VAL A 64 -0.30 -10.73 -22.37
N ARG A 65 -1.34 -10.32 -23.10
CA ARG A 65 -1.26 -9.32 -24.17
C ARG A 65 -0.96 -7.92 -23.61
#